data_AF-A0A6V7KTQ7-F1
#
_entry.id   AF-A0A6V7KTQ7-F1
#
_cell.length_a   1.000
_cell.length_b   1.000
_cell.length_c   1.000
_cell.angle_alpha   90.00
_cell.angle_beta   90.00
_cell.angle_gamma   90.00
#
_symmetry.space_group_name_H-M   'P 1'
#
loop_
_entity.id
_entity.type
_entity.pdbx_description
1 polymer ?
#
loop_
_entity_poly.entity_id
_entity_poly.type
_entity_poly.pdbx_seq_one_letter_code
_entity_poly.pdbx_strand_id
1 'polypeptide(L)'
;PLDEIIESIPKPKGAVPNFGLPKWKFLPLDTKIPLVPRPEGAYDFSRQKIGKPLMITSKGAAFDLTDPNNNEIKITYDSMHDRHLTHYFANKNILRRMRKLDFITKDDDAKCSVGEYNMYRKYLHKIHGESVKKELKRRENMRDEKRGLEVANNEAQKEVS
;
A
#
# COMPACT_ATOMS: atom_id res chain seq x y z
N PRO A 1 12.50 -8.62 17.28
CA PRO A 1 11.84 -9.88 16.85
C PRO A 1 10.70 -9.68 15.84
N LEU A 2 9.71 -8.81 16.12
CA LEU A 2 8.64 -8.44 15.19
C LEU A 2 8.89 -7.08 14.53
N ASP A 3 9.26 -6.06 15.31
CA ASP A 3 9.52 -4.70 14.79
C ASP A 3 10.61 -4.69 13.71
N GLU A 4 11.68 -5.45 13.93
CA GLU A 4 12.76 -5.64 12.96
C GLU A 4 12.27 -6.23 11.62
N ILE A 5 11.27 -7.12 11.66
CA ILE A 5 10.67 -7.69 10.45
C ILE A 5 9.82 -6.64 9.75
N ILE A 6 9.00 -5.91 10.51
CA ILE A 6 8.16 -4.82 10.00
C ILE A 6 9.02 -3.76 9.33
N GLU A 7 10.13 -3.37 9.94
CA GLU A 7 11.08 -2.40 9.42
C GLU A 7 11.84 -2.90 8.19
N SER A 8 12.13 -4.21 8.12
CA SER A 8 12.79 -4.82 6.95
C SER A 8 11.91 -4.85 5.70
N ILE A 9 10.58 -4.71 5.84
CA ILE A 9 9.64 -4.81 4.74
C ILE A 9 9.31 -3.41 4.22
N PRO A 10 9.59 -3.11 2.94
CA PRO A 10 9.37 -1.79 2.39
C PRO A 10 7.87 -1.44 2.44
N LYS A 11 7.57 -0.23 2.94
CA LYS A 11 6.20 0.31 2.88
C LYS A 11 5.79 0.48 1.41
N PRO A 12 4.50 0.25 1.08
CA PRO A 12 4.00 0.47 -0.27
C PRO A 12 4.27 1.90 -0.78
N LYS A 13 4.48 2.05 -2.09
CA LYS A 13 4.64 3.38 -2.70
C LYS A 13 3.39 4.24 -2.41
N GLY A 14 3.62 5.48 -1.98
CA GLY A 14 2.53 6.41 -1.61
C GLY A 14 2.08 6.31 -0.15
N ALA A 15 2.60 5.36 0.64
CA ALA A 15 2.29 5.22 2.06
C ALA A 15 2.79 6.43 2.88
N VAL A 16 3.98 6.93 2.58
CA VAL A 16 4.56 8.10 3.24
C VAL A 16 4.15 9.34 2.43
N PRO A 17 3.43 10.31 3.03
CA PRO A 17 3.11 11.56 2.36
C PRO A 17 4.39 12.35 2.06
N ASN A 18 4.55 12.81 0.82
CA ASN A 18 5.66 13.67 0.41
C ASN A 18 5.43 15.15 0.75
N PHE A 19 4.24 15.48 1.26
CA PHE A 19 3.79 16.82 1.59
C PHE A 19 3.31 16.89 3.04
N GLY A 20 3.00 18.10 3.49
CA GLY A 20 2.44 18.35 4.81
C GLY A 20 3.48 18.53 5.90
N LEU A 21 3.05 18.42 7.17
CA LEU A 21 3.92 18.67 8.31
C LEU A 21 4.96 17.54 8.48
N PRO A 22 6.18 17.83 8.96
CA PRO A 22 7.22 16.82 9.16
C PRO A 22 6.75 15.59 9.96
N LYS A 23 5.90 15.81 10.97
CA LYS A 23 5.34 14.74 11.82
C LYS A 23 4.47 13.75 11.04
N TRP A 24 3.86 14.16 9.93
CA TRP A 24 2.97 13.28 9.14
C TRP A 24 3.72 12.13 8.46
N LYS A 25 5.02 12.30 8.19
CA LYS A 25 5.87 11.25 7.64
C LYS A 25 6.01 10.04 8.56
N PHE A 26 5.86 10.28 9.87
CA PHE A 26 5.98 9.26 10.91
C PHE A 26 4.63 8.72 11.37
N LEU A 27 3.52 9.24 10.85
CA LEU A 27 2.19 8.76 11.21
C LEU A 27 1.96 7.33 10.68
N PRO A 28 1.48 6.42 11.54
CA PRO A 28 1.01 5.10 11.11
C PRO A 28 -0.07 5.19 10.01
N LEU A 29 -0.12 4.19 9.13
CA LEU A 29 -1.00 4.23 7.95
C LEU A 29 -2.48 3.99 8.30
N ASP A 30 -2.76 3.39 9.44
CA ASP A 30 -4.09 3.19 10.01
C ASP A 30 -4.64 4.44 10.72
N THR A 31 -3.80 5.46 10.95
CA THR A 31 -4.22 6.73 11.54
C THR A 31 -4.67 7.74 10.49
N LYS A 32 -5.73 8.48 10.82
CA LYS A 32 -6.22 9.60 10.01
C LYS A 32 -5.19 10.73 10.02
N ILE A 33 -5.01 11.38 8.88
CA ILE A 33 -4.21 12.60 8.83
C ILE A 33 -4.95 13.73 9.58
N PRO A 34 -4.29 14.39 10.55
CA PRO A 34 -4.89 15.51 11.25
C PRO A 34 -5.00 16.70 10.31
N LEU A 35 -6.20 17.24 10.13
CA LEU A 35 -6.40 18.48 9.38
C LEU A 35 -5.99 19.67 10.22
N VAL A 36 -4.98 20.41 9.75
CA VAL A 36 -4.54 21.65 10.38
C VAL A 36 -5.14 22.82 9.59
N PRO A 37 -5.76 23.83 10.26
CA PRO A 37 -6.25 25.02 9.58
C PRO A 37 -5.16 25.66 8.75
N ARG A 38 -5.45 25.95 7.48
CA ARG A 38 -4.44 26.29 6.50
C ARG A 38 -5.05 27.07 5.33
N PRO A 39 -4.29 27.98 4.68
CA PRO A 39 -4.69 28.58 3.41
C PRO A 39 -5.07 27.54 2.36
N GLU A 40 -5.99 27.90 1.47
CA GLU A 40 -6.42 27.03 0.38
C GLU A 40 -5.26 26.65 -0.56
N GLY A 41 -5.31 25.44 -1.14
CA GLY A 41 -4.35 24.97 -2.16
C GLY A 41 -2.96 24.61 -1.65
N ALA A 42 -2.81 24.53 -0.34
CA ALA A 42 -1.49 24.57 0.23
C ALA A 42 -0.88 23.14 0.29
N TYR A 43 -1.67 22.08 0.45
CA TYR A 43 -1.29 20.71 0.09
C TYR A 43 -2.43 20.08 -0.70
N ASP A 44 -2.07 19.26 -1.68
CA ASP A 44 -3.01 18.44 -2.43
C ASP A 44 -2.93 17.01 -1.91
N PHE A 45 -4.06 16.47 -1.45
CA PHE A 45 -4.14 15.03 -1.22
C PHE A 45 -4.28 14.32 -2.55
N SER A 46 -3.44 13.31 -2.77
CA SER A 46 -3.48 12.50 -3.98
C SER A 46 -3.10 11.07 -3.65
N ARG A 47 -3.70 10.11 -4.35
CA ARG A 47 -3.47 8.67 -4.11
C ARG A 47 -2.45 8.08 -5.08
N GLN A 48 -2.62 8.33 -6.37
CA GLN A 48 -1.79 7.79 -7.45
C GLN A 48 -1.90 8.68 -8.70
N LYS A 49 -1.02 8.46 -9.67
CA LYS A 49 -1.15 8.98 -11.04
C LYS A 49 -2.51 8.65 -11.64
N ILE A 50 -3.07 9.59 -12.38
CA ILE A 50 -4.29 9.40 -13.15
C ILE A 50 -4.15 8.25 -14.16
N GLY A 51 -5.21 7.47 -14.37
CA GLY A 51 -5.22 6.27 -15.21
C GLY A 51 -4.48 5.06 -14.61
N LYS A 52 -3.86 5.20 -13.43
CA LYS A 52 -3.31 4.05 -12.71
C LYS A 52 -4.32 3.53 -11.69
N PRO A 53 -4.50 2.20 -11.61
CA PRO A 53 -5.41 1.62 -10.63
C PRO A 53 -4.92 1.86 -9.20
N LEU A 54 -5.88 2.09 -8.29
CA LEU A 54 -5.61 2.22 -6.85
C LEU A 54 -5.31 0.88 -6.21
N MET A 55 -6.05 -0.16 -6.60
CA MET A 55 -5.87 -1.50 -6.07
C MET A 55 -4.71 -2.20 -6.77
N ILE A 56 -3.71 -2.52 -5.96
CA ILE A 56 -2.60 -3.38 -6.31
C ILE A 56 -3.10 -4.82 -6.20
N THR A 57 -3.55 -5.41 -7.31
CA THR A 57 -3.68 -6.86 -7.40
C THR A 57 -2.27 -7.44 -7.52
N SER A 58 -1.65 -7.79 -6.39
CA SER A 58 -0.35 -8.47 -6.46
C SER A 58 -0.55 -9.82 -7.16
N LYS A 59 0.37 -10.18 -8.07
CA LYS A 59 0.40 -11.52 -8.65
C LYS A 59 0.60 -12.52 -7.49
N GLY A 60 -0.41 -13.33 -7.22
CA GLY A 60 -0.40 -14.29 -6.10
C GLY A 60 -1.06 -13.81 -4.81
N ALA A 61 -1.81 -12.70 -4.83
CA ALA A 61 -2.76 -12.40 -3.76
C ALA A 61 -3.82 -13.52 -3.70
N ALA A 62 -3.88 -14.24 -2.58
CA ALA A 62 -4.94 -15.20 -2.33
C ALA A 62 -6.28 -14.46 -2.17
N PHE A 63 -7.38 -15.16 -2.45
CA PHE A 63 -8.70 -14.62 -2.15
C PHE A 63 -8.84 -14.48 -0.63
N ASP A 64 -9.00 -13.25 -0.15
CA ASP A 64 -9.16 -12.96 1.27
C ASP A 64 -10.64 -12.97 1.63
N LEU A 65 -11.06 -13.99 2.37
CA LEU A 65 -12.44 -14.16 2.86
C LEU A 65 -12.68 -13.54 4.24
N THR A 66 -11.68 -12.87 4.83
CA THR A 66 -11.79 -12.32 6.18
C THR A 66 -12.72 -11.11 6.26
N ASP A 67 -12.90 -10.39 5.15
CA ASP A 67 -13.81 -9.25 5.03
C ASP A 67 -14.76 -9.41 3.81
N PRO A 68 -15.74 -10.33 3.88
CA PRO A 68 -16.60 -10.66 2.74
C PRO A 68 -17.48 -9.50 2.27
N ASN A 69 -17.76 -8.53 3.16
CA ASN A 69 -18.60 -7.37 2.88
C ASN A 69 -17.79 -6.08 2.62
N ASN A 70 -16.45 -6.15 2.56
CA ASN A 70 -15.55 -5.00 2.39
C ASN A 70 -15.80 -3.86 3.42
N ASN A 71 -16.10 -4.23 4.67
CA ASN A 71 -16.33 -3.29 5.77
C ASN A 71 -15.03 -2.58 6.18
N GLU A 72 -13.87 -3.22 6.00
CA GLU A 72 -12.59 -2.64 6.38
C GLU A 72 -12.15 -1.57 5.39
N ILE A 73 -12.26 -1.85 4.09
CA ILE A 73 -11.77 -0.99 3.01
C ILE A 73 -12.85 -0.84 1.95
N LYS A 74 -13.46 0.35 1.94
CA LYS A 74 -14.44 0.74 0.93
C LYS A 74 -13.74 1.53 -0.19
N ILE A 75 -13.41 0.86 -1.29
CA ILE A 75 -12.93 1.53 -2.52
C ILE A 75 -14.08 1.55 -3.51
N THR A 76 -14.68 2.72 -3.69
CA THR A 76 -15.68 2.96 -4.73
C THR A 76 -15.00 3.11 -6.08
N TYR A 77 -15.75 2.83 -7.15
CA TYR A 77 -15.25 3.10 -8.50
C TYR A 77 -14.86 4.58 -8.64
N ASP A 78 -13.71 4.81 -9.24
CA ASP A 78 -13.19 6.13 -9.54
C ASP A 78 -12.61 6.15 -10.96
N SER A 79 -13.27 6.91 -11.84
CA SER A 79 -12.85 7.09 -13.23
C SER A 79 -11.42 7.63 -13.37
N MET A 80 -10.92 8.41 -12.41
CA MET A 80 -9.55 8.95 -12.43
C MET A 80 -8.50 7.85 -12.30
N HIS A 81 -8.89 6.69 -11.79
CA HIS A 81 -8.02 5.53 -11.56
C HIS A 81 -8.42 4.32 -12.41
N ASP A 82 -9.28 4.51 -13.41
CA ASP A 82 -9.65 3.44 -14.32
C ASP A 82 -8.48 3.10 -15.26
N ARG A 83 -8.02 1.84 -15.19
CA ARG A 83 -6.95 1.33 -16.06
C ARG A 83 -7.31 1.41 -17.53
N HIS A 84 -8.58 1.28 -17.89
CA HIS A 84 -9.04 1.35 -19.28
C HIS A 84 -9.02 2.78 -19.83
N LEU A 85 -8.99 3.78 -18.96
CA LEU A 85 -8.85 5.19 -19.33
C LEU A 85 -7.38 5.65 -19.41
N THR A 86 -6.39 4.75 -19.23
CA THR A 86 -4.96 5.10 -19.33
C THR A 86 -4.62 5.84 -20.64
N HIS A 87 -5.13 5.34 -21.78
CA HIS A 87 -4.87 5.97 -23.08
C HIS A 87 -5.54 7.34 -23.22
N TYR A 88 -6.72 7.50 -22.65
CA TYR A 88 -7.42 8.79 -22.61
C TYR A 88 -6.59 9.82 -21.83
N PHE A 89 -6.08 9.43 -20.66
CA PHE A 89 -5.25 10.30 -19.82
C PHE A 89 -3.82 10.51 -20.34
N ALA A 90 -3.34 9.71 -21.29
CA ALA A 90 -2.05 9.94 -21.94
C ALA A 90 -2.05 11.18 -22.87
N ASN A 91 -3.23 11.67 -23.25
CA ASN A 91 -3.34 12.83 -24.13
C ASN A 91 -2.98 14.13 -23.39
N LYS A 92 -1.96 14.84 -23.89
CA LYS A 92 -1.45 16.10 -23.31
C LYS A 92 -2.52 17.19 -23.21
N ASN A 93 -3.46 17.26 -24.16
CA ASN A 93 -4.55 18.24 -24.12
C ASN A 93 -5.52 17.95 -22.97
N ILE A 94 -5.79 16.67 -22.71
CA ILE A 94 -6.63 16.22 -21.60
C ILE A 94 -5.93 16.53 -20.28
N LEU A 95 -4.65 16.17 -20.12
CA LEU A 95 -3.89 16.50 -18.91
C LEU A 95 -3.82 18.00 -18.65
N ARG A 96 -3.59 18.81 -19.68
CA ARG A 96 -3.60 20.28 -19.56
C ARG A 96 -4.95 20.80 -19.08
N ARG A 97 -6.06 20.25 -19.59
CA ARG A 97 -7.42 20.60 -19.13
C ARG A 97 -7.64 20.16 -17.67
N MET A 98 -7.24 18.95 -17.30
CA MET A 98 -7.38 18.43 -15.94
C MET A 98 -6.60 19.26 -14.93
N ARG A 99 -5.36 19.68 -15.24
CA ARG A 99 -4.58 20.61 -14.41
C ARG A 99 -5.25 21.98 -14.30
N LYS A 100 -5.78 22.52 -15.41
CA LYS A 100 -6.50 23.81 -15.40
C LYS A 100 -7.76 23.78 -14.53
N LEU A 101 -8.45 22.64 -14.49
CA LEU A 101 -9.65 22.42 -13.68
C LEU A 101 -9.35 21.93 -12.26
N ASP A 102 -8.08 21.86 -11.88
CA ASP A 102 -7.61 21.45 -10.55
C ASP A 102 -7.95 20.01 -10.12
N PHE A 103 -8.21 19.11 -11.08
CA PHE A 103 -8.48 17.69 -10.78
C PHE A 103 -7.22 16.86 -10.52
N ILE A 104 -6.06 17.32 -10.99
CA ILE A 104 -4.77 16.64 -10.84
C ILE A 104 -3.69 17.60 -10.36
N THR A 105 -2.69 17.05 -9.69
CA THR A 105 -1.48 17.78 -9.27
C THR A 105 -0.60 18.13 -10.48
N LYS A 106 0.45 18.93 -10.25
CA LYS A 106 1.46 19.24 -11.28
C LYS A 106 2.18 17.98 -11.80
N ASP A 107 2.24 16.94 -10.97
CA ASP A 107 2.88 15.67 -11.30
C ASP A 107 1.89 14.67 -11.93
N ASP A 108 0.65 15.08 -12.25
CA ASP A 108 -0.41 14.22 -12.80
C ASP A 108 -0.97 13.17 -11.83
N ASP A 109 -0.87 13.42 -10.52
CA ASP A 109 -1.59 12.62 -9.51
C ASP A 109 -3.03 13.10 -9.39
N ALA A 110 -3.98 12.15 -9.33
CA ALA A 110 -5.38 12.49 -9.14
C ALA A 110 -5.61 13.05 -7.73
N LYS A 111 -6.13 14.28 -7.64
CA LYS A 111 -6.49 14.88 -6.36
C LYS A 111 -7.69 14.14 -5.76
N CYS A 112 -7.74 14.10 -4.44
CA CYS A 112 -8.84 13.48 -3.71
C CYS A 112 -9.17 14.24 -2.44
N SER A 113 -10.30 13.92 -1.83
CA SER A 113 -10.64 14.38 -0.50
C SER A 113 -9.73 13.74 0.56
N VAL A 114 -9.70 14.35 1.75
CA VAL A 114 -9.02 13.81 2.93
C VAL A 114 -9.60 12.45 3.34
N GLY A 115 -10.91 12.28 3.19
CA GLY A 115 -11.60 11.02 3.48
C GLY A 115 -11.11 9.89 2.58
N GLU A 116 -11.08 10.12 1.28
CA GLU A 116 -10.54 9.17 0.30
C GLU A 116 -9.06 8.89 0.52
N TYR A 117 -8.29 9.91 0.87
CA TYR A 117 -6.88 9.74 1.20
C TYR A 117 -6.67 8.85 2.42
N ASN A 118 -7.43 9.06 3.50
CA ASN A 118 -7.39 8.22 4.69
C ASN A 118 -7.83 6.79 4.41
N MET A 119 -8.87 6.59 3.58
CA MET A 119 -9.28 5.25 3.13
C MET A 119 -8.17 4.57 2.34
N TYR A 120 -7.48 5.31 1.46
CA TYR A 120 -6.35 4.78 0.71
C TYR A 120 -5.16 4.44 1.62
N ARG A 121 -4.85 5.26 2.63
CA ARG A 121 -3.82 4.93 3.65
C ARG A 121 -4.14 3.63 4.38
N LYS A 122 -5.40 3.43 4.78
CA LYS A 122 -5.86 2.18 5.41
C LYS A 122 -5.69 0.98 4.48
N TYR A 123 -5.96 1.14 3.18
CA TYR A 123 -5.67 0.11 2.18
C TYR A 123 -4.17 -0.22 2.11
N LEU A 124 -3.30 0.79 2.04
CA LEU A 124 -1.84 0.57 2.04
C LEU A 124 -1.35 -0.09 3.33
N HIS A 125 -1.97 0.21 4.47
CA HIS A 125 -1.71 -0.48 5.74
C HIS A 125 -2.01 -1.98 5.64
N LYS A 126 -3.18 -2.36 5.08
CA LYS A 126 -3.54 -3.76 4.87
C LYS A 126 -2.53 -4.49 3.99
N ILE A 127 -2.16 -3.91 2.85
CA ILE A 127 -1.19 -4.49 1.92
C ILE A 127 0.20 -4.67 2.57
N HIS A 128 0.64 -3.70 3.37
CA HIS A 128 1.88 -3.82 4.12
C HIS A 128 1.79 -4.94 5.16
N GLY A 129 0.68 -5.00 5.92
CA GLY A 129 0.43 -6.06 6.89
C GLY A 129 0.38 -7.46 6.28
N GLU A 130 -0.22 -7.63 5.10
CA GLU A 130 -0.19 -8.89 4.34
C GLU A 130 1.24 -9.29 3.96
N SER A 131 2.07 -8.32 3.56
CA SER A 131 3.48 -8.55 3.25
C SER A 131 4.26 -8.99 4.49
N VAL A 132 4.00 -8.37 5.64
CA VAL A 132 4.56 -8.75 6.95
C VAL A 132 4.16 -10.18 7.33
N LYS A 133 2.87 -10.52 7.24
CA LYS A 133 2.38 -11.88 7.52
C LYS A 133 3.03 -12.93 6.63
N LYS A 134 3.18 -12.63 5.34
CA LYS A 134 3.84 -13.54 4.38
C LYS A 134 5.29 -13.79 4.73
N GLU A 135 6.03 -12.75 5.11
CA GLU A 135 7.44 -12.88 5.51
C GLU A 135 7.60 -13.62 6.84
N LEU A 136 6.72 -13.39 7.82
CA LEU A 136 6.69 -14.16 9.07
C LEU A 136 6.54 -15.65 8.80
N LYS A 137 5.51 -16.02 8.01
CA LYS A 137 5.27 -17.41 7.62
C LYS A 137 6.46 -18.02 6.88
N ARG A 138 7.11 -17.24 6.01
CA ARG A 138 8.32 -17.70 5.30
C ARG A 138 9.45 -18.02 6.29
N ARG A 139 9.70 -17.15 7.27
CA ARG A 139 10.76 -17.37 8.28
C ARG A 139 10.45 -18.54 9.22
N GLU A 140 9.19 -18.74 9.57
CA GLU A 140 8.74 -19.90 10.36
C GLU A 140 9.00 -21.20 9.61
N ASN A 141 8.55 -21.32 8.36
CA ASN A 141 8.80 -22.50 7.52
C ASN A 141 10.29 -22.83 7.41
N MET A 142 11.14 -21.82 7.20
CA MET A 142 12.60 -22.01 7.13
C MET A 142 13.20 -22.54 8.44
N ARG A 143 12.64 -22.15 9.60
CA ARG A 143 13.10 -22.65 10.91
C ARG A 143 12.68 -24.10 11.10
N ASP A 144 11.45 -24.44 10.73
CA ASP A 144 10.93 -25.81 10.84
C ASP A 144 11.69 -26.76 9.91
N GLU A 145 11.96 -26.35 8.67
CA GLU A 145 12.80 -27.11 7.73
C GLU A 145 14.21 -27.32 8.27
N LYS A 146 14.86 -26.25 8.78
CA LYS A 146 16.20 -26.35 9.37
C LYS A 146 16.23 -27.33 10.55
N ARG A 147 15.22 -27.26 11.43
CA ARG A 147 15.09 -28.19 12.55
C ARG A 147 14.90 -29.64 12.09
N GLY A 148 14.09 -29.86 11.05
CA GLY A 148 13.91 -31.18 10.45
C GLY A 148 15.23 -31.76 9.89
N LEU A 149 16.03 -30.94 9.21
CA LEU A 149 17.34 -31.33 8.69
C LEU A 149 18.34 -31.67 9.81
N GLU A 150 18.35 -30.88 10.89
CA GLU A 150 19.20 -31.15 12.05
C GLU A 150 18.86 -32.49 12.73
N VAL A 151 17.56 -32.79 12.88
CA VAL A 151 17.11 -34.08 13.43
C VAL A 151 17.54 -35.24 12.54
N ALA A 152 17.27 -35.15 11.23
CA ALA A 152 17.64 -36.20 10.27
C ALA A 152 19.15 -36.44 10.22
N ASN A 153 19.96 -35.37 10.29
CA ASN A 153 21.42 -35.49 10.31
C ASN A 153 21.92 -36.18 11.59
N ASN A 154 21.33 -35.87 12.75
CA ASN A 154 21.68 -36.51 14.01
C ASN A 154 21.28 -38.00 14.04
N GLU A 155 20.17 -38.37 13.39
CA GLU A 155 19.76 -39.77 13.22
C GLU A 155 20.73 -40.53 12.32
N ALA A 156 21.06 -39.96 11.15
CA ALA A 156 22.03 -40.56 10.23
C ALA A 156 23.42 -40.78 10.88
N GLN A 157 23.88 -39.85 11.72
CA GLN A 157 25.14 -40.00 12.46
C GLN A 157 25.11 -41.13 13.49
N LYS A 158 23.94 -41.43 14.08
CA LYS A 158 23.78 -42.57 15.01
C LYS A 158 23.75 -43.92 14.29
N GLU A 159 23.27 -43.97 13.06
CA GLU A 159 23.24 -45.22 12.26
C GLU A 159 24.61 -45.61 11.71
N VAL A 160 25.52 -44.65 11.55
CA VAL A 160 26.88 -44.86 11.03
C VAL A 160 27.89 -45.19 12.14
N SER A 161 27.55 -44.93 13.41
CA SER A 161 28.42 -45.12 14.57
C SER A 161 28.11 -46.39 15.35
#